data_AF-A0A944EEE2-F1
#
_entry.id   AF-A0A944EEE2-F1
#
_cell.length_a   1.000
_cell.length_b   1.000
_cell.length_c   1.000
_cell.angle_alpha   90.00
_cell.angle_beta   90.00
_cell.angle_gamma   90.00
#
_symmetry.space_group_name_H-M   'P 1'
#
loop_
_entity.id
_entity.type
_entity.pdbx_description
1 polymer ?
#
loop_
_entity_poly.entity_id
_entity_poly.type
_entity_poly.pdbx_seq_one_letter_code
_entity_poly.pdbx_strand_id
1 'polypeptide(L)'
;MTAPTGTSFLADVLASGYCDSSVQRELGRVLMSSSGSDFGSPSVQGDEDRLVESLIRVDEAWSRVRRTWSRVVELGTALDAERAAVQQTPHESRAARLAALESLPAEAAFRAARSEFAEALSELADAYGS
;
A
#
# COMPACT_ATOMS: atom_id res chain seq x y z
N MET A 1 -13.89 -4.78 22.67
CA MET A 1 -13.73 -4.89 21.21
C MET A 1 -12.44 -4.20 20.84
N THR A 2 -11.40 -4.96 20.52
CA THR A 2 -10.07 -4.47 20.13
C THR A 2 -10.15 -3.96 18.69
N ALA A 3 -9.67 -2.72 18.44
CA ALA A 3 -9.56 -2.18 17.10
C ALA A 3 -8.79 -3.18 16.19
N PRO A 4 -9.23 -3.44 14.95
CA PRO A 4 -8.64 -4.48 14.13
C PRO A 4 -7.18 -4.15 13.79
N THR A 5 -6.33 -5.17 13.91
CA THR A 5 -4.90 -5.18 13.57
C THR A 5 -4.60 -4.58 12.19
N GLY A 6 -3.76 -3.53 12.16
CA GLY A 6 -3.31 -2.85 10.93
C GLY A 6 -1.83 -2.48 10.91
N THR A 7 -1.20 -2.19 12.06
CA THR A 7 0.22 -1.75 12.12
C THR A 7 1.23 -2.82 11.70
N SER A 8 0.99 -4.10 12.01
CA SER A 8 1.87 -5.19 11.56
C SER A 8 1.87 -5.33 10.04
N PHE A 9 0.70 -5.24 9.42
CA PHE A 9 0.57 -5.23 7.97
C PHE A 9 1.34 -4.06 7.33
N LEU A 10 1.24 -2.85 7.90
CA LEU A 10 1.98 -1.69 7.39
C LEU A 10 3.50 -1.87 7.53
N ALA A 11 3.96 -2.56 8.58
CA ALA A 11 5.37 -2.92 8.72
C ALA A 11 5.82 -3.90 7.64
N ASP A 12 5.01 -4.92 7.32
CA ASP A 12 5.29 -5.87 6.24
C ASP A 12 5.35 -5.17 4.87
N VAL A 13 4.45 -4.20 4.64
CA VAL A 13 4.45 -3.35 3.44
C VAL A 13 5.76 -2.57 3.31
N LEU A 14 6.22 -1.94 4.39
CA LEU A 14 7.48 -1.20 4.40
C LEU A 14 8.69 -2.11 4.17
N ALA A 15 8.67 -3.31 4.75
CA ALA A 15 9.78 -4.26 4.66
C ALA A 15 9.89 -4.96 3.29
N SER A 16 8.85 -4.92 2.46
CA SER A 16 8.80 -5.69 1.20
C SER A 16 9.76 -5.18 0.12
N GLY A 17 10.23 -3.94 0.21
CA GLY A 17 11.03 -3.30 -0.85
C GLY A 17 10.22 -2.81 -2.06
N TYR A 18 8.89 -2.98 -2.06
CA TYR A 18 8.01 -2.51 -3.15
C TYR A 18 7.50 -1.08 -2.97
N CYS A 19 7.79 -0.44 -1.85
CA CYS A 19 7.35 0.93 -1.57
C CYS A 19 8.18 1.97 -2.34
N ASP A 20 7.51 2.99 -2.88
CA ASP A 20 8.14 4.24 -3.31
C ASP A 20 7.83 5.38 -2.33
N SER A 21 8.32 6.58 -2.64
CA SER A 21 8.10 7.78 -1.82
C SER A 21 6.63 8.16 -1.64
N SER A 22 5.77 7.85 -2.62
CA SER A 22 4.35 8.14 -2.54
C SER A 22 3.69 7.19 -1.54
N VAL A 23 3.93 5.89 -1.68
CA VAL A 23 3.45 4.87 -0.74
C VAL A 23 3.95 5.14 0.67
N GLN A 24 5.24 5.46 0.85
CA GLN A 24 5.81 5.78 2.16
C GLN A 24 5.14 7.00 2.82
N ARG A 25 4.86 8.05 2.03
CA ARG A 25 4.16 9.25 2.52
C ARG A 25 2.76 8.90 3.01
N GLU A 26 1.99 8.15 2.22
CA GLU A 26 0.62 7.79 2.59
C GLU A 26 0.57 6.82 3.77
N LEU A 27 1.52 5.88 3.88
CA LEU A 27 1.68 5.05 5.07
C LEU A 27 1.93 5.91 6.33
N GLY A 28 2.79 6.92 6.22
CA GLY A 28 3.01 7.89 7.30
C GLY A 28 1.73 8.62 7.70
N ARG A 29 0.92 9.05 6.71
CA ARG A 29 -0.38 9.68 6.97
C ARG A 29 -1.34 8.73 7.70
N VAL A 30 -1.45 7.47 7.28
CA VAL A 30 -2.28 6.47 7.96
C VAL A 30 -1.85 6.29 9.42
N LEU A 31 -0.55 6.17 9.69
CA LEU A 31 -0.02 6.02 11.05
C LEU A 31 -0.35 7.24 11.93
N MET A 32 -0.20 8.45 11.39
CA MET A 32 -0.54 9.68 12.11
C MET A 32 -2.05 9.79 12.37
N SER A 33 -2.89 9.61 11.33
CA SER A 33 -4.34 9.69 11.46
C SER A 33 -4.91 8.63 12.40
N SER A 34 -4.44 7.38 12.31
CA SER A 34 -4.89 6.30 13.20
C SER A 34 -4.53 6.54 14.67
N SER A 35 -3.38 7.15 14.95
CA SER A 35 -2.99 7.51 16.33
C SER A 35 -3.80 8.67 16.92
N GLY A 36 -4.31 9.55 16.07
CA GLY A 36 -5.12 10.71 16.44
C GLY A 36 -6.62 10.50 16.34
N SER A 37 -7.09 9.32 15.92
CA SER A 37 -8.51 9.10 15.67
C SER A 37 -9.31 9.05 16.98
N ASP A 38 -10.50 9.64 16.98
CA ASP A 38 -11.42 9.69 18.13
C ASP A 38 -12.19 8.38 18.36
N PHE A 39 -11.83 7.27 17.70
CA PHE A 39 -12.45 5.96 17.92
C PHE A 39 -12.27 5.53 19.39
N GLY A 40 -13.32 5.71 20.20
CA GLY A 40 -13.32 5.43 21.64
C GLY A 40 -13.16 6.63 22.57
N SER A 41 -13.11 7.86 22.03
CA SER A 41 -13.08 9.09 22.81
C SER A 41 -14.44 9.35 23.49
N PRO A 42 -14.51 9.78 24.75
CA PRO A 42 -15.77 9.99 25.48
C PRO A 42 -16.67 11.08 24.84
N SER A 43 -16.14 11.91 23.96
CA SER A 43 -16.89 12.89 23.15
C SER A 43 -17.76 12.27 22.04
N VAL A 44 -17.50 11.02 21.66
CA VAL A 44 -18.28 10.26 20.65
C VAL A 44 -19.36 9.38 21.32
N GLN A 45 -19.35 9.28 22.66
CA GLN A 45 -20.41 8.64 23.45
C GLN A 45 -21.67 9.51 23.42
N GLY A 46 -22.44 9.40 22.35
CA GLY A 46 -23.70 10.11 22.17
C GLY A 46 -24.31 9.94 20.78
N ASP A 47 -23.52 9.48 19.81
CA ASP A 47 -23.94 9.26 18.42
C ASP A 47 -23.41 7.90 17.93
N GLU A 48 -24.05 6.83 18.40
CA GLU A 48 -23.66 5.44 18.08
C GLU A 48 -23.75 5.15 16.58
N ASP A 49 -24.74 5.72 15.88
CA ASP A 49 -24.91 5.53 14.44
C ASP A 49 -23.73 6.13 13.66
N ARG A 50 -23.28 7.34 14.03
CA ARG A 50 -22.10 7.95 13.42
C ARG A 50 -20.82 7.17 13.70
N LEU A 51 -20.65 6.63 14.92
CA LEU A 51 -19.51 5.78 15.25
C LEU A 51 -19.49 4.49 14.40
N VAL A 52 -20.64 3.84 14.24
CA VAL A 52 -20.77 2.64 13.41
C VAL A 52 -20.45 2.95 11.95
N GLU A 53 -20.96 4.06 11.41
CA GLU A 53 -20.66 4.48 10.04
C GLU A 53 -19.15 4.72 9.83
N SER A 54 -18.49 5.42 10.76
CA SER A 54 -17.04 5.64 10.68
C SER A 54 -16.25 4.33 10.75
N LEU A 55 -16.66 3.36 11.58
CA LEU A 55 -16.02 2.05 11.66
C LEU A 55 -16.19 1.23 10.35
N ILE A 56 -17.38 1.29 9.74
CA ILE A 56 -17.63 0.64 8.44
C ILE A 56 -16.71 1.24 7.37
N ARG A 57 -16.62 2.57 7.29
CA ARG A 57 -15.75 3.25 6.32
C ARG A 57 -14.28 2.85 6.49
N VAL A 58 -13.80 2.76 7.73
CA VAL A 58 -12.42 2.31 8.02
C VAL A 58 -12.21 0.85 7.59
N ASP A 59 -13.17 -0.04 7.83
CA ASP A 59 -13.05 -1.45 7.42
C ASP A 59 -13.07 -1.61 5.88
N GLU A 60 -13.94 -0.87 5.19
CA GLU A 60 -13.99 -0.83 3.73
C GLU A 60 -12.67 -0.31 3.13
N ALA A 61 -12.12 0.77 3.70
CA ALA A 61 -10.83 1.33 3.29
C ALA A 61 -9.70 0.32 3.51
N TRP A 62 -9.65 -0.34 4.66
CA TRP A 62 -8.69 -1.42 4.92
C TRP A 62 -8.82 -2.59 3.96
N SER A 63 -10.05 -2.96 3.59
CA SER A 63 -10.30 -4.02 2.61
C SER A 63 -9.78 -3.64 1.22
N ARG A 64 -9.90 -2.37 0.82
CA ARG A 64 -9.29 -1.85 -0.41
C ARG A 64 -7.76 -1.85 -0.33
N VAL A 65 -7.18 -1.42 0.79
CA VAL A 65 -5.72 -1.45 1.04
C VAL A 65 -5.17 -2.86 0.89
N ARG A 66 -5.82 -3.87 1.50
CA ARG A 66 -5.40 -5.27 1.38
C ARG A 66 -5.46 -5.76 -0.08
N ARG A 67 -6.55 -5.48 -0.79
CA ARG A 67 -6.74 -5.90 -2.19
C ARG A 67 -5.69 -5.29 -3.12
N THR A 68 -5.48 -3.99 -3.00
CA THR A 68 -4.50 -3.26 -3.83
C THR A 68 -3.07 -3.68 -3.48
N TRP A 69 -2.78 -3.99 -2.23
CA TRP A 69 -1.49 -4.56 -1.83
C TRP A 69 -1.22 -5.93 -2.44
N SER A 70 -2.19 -6.86 -2.42
CA SER A 70 -2.03 -8.17 -3.05
C SER A 70 -1.62 -8.05 -4.53
N ARG A 71 -2.20 -7.08 -5.24
CA ARG A 71 -1.84 -6.78 -6.63
C ARG A 71 -0.42 -6.22 -6.78
N VAL A 72 0.02 -5.35 -5.87
CA VAL A 72 1.41 -4.87 -5.83
C VAL A 72 2.38 -6.02 -5.65
N VAL A 73 2.09 -6.96 -4.73
CA VAL A 73 2.96 -8.12 -4.48
C VAL A 73 3.04 -9.06 -5.68
N GLU A 74 1.92 -9.33 -6.35
CA GLU A 74 1.86 -10.16 -7.55
C GLU A 74 2.74 -9.56 -8.67
N LEU A 75 2.54 -8.28 -8.96
CA LEU A 75 3.28 -7.59 -10.02
C LEU A 75 4.74 -7.32 -9.65
N GLY A 76 5.03 -7.06 -8.38
CA GLY A 76 6.40 -6.92 -7.87
C GLY A 76 7.20 -8.20 -8.02
N THR A 77 6.58 -9.34 -7.67
CA THR A 77 7.19 -10.67 -7.85
C THR A 77 7.44 -10.96 -9.33
N ALA A 78 6.49 -10.62 -10.21
CA ALA A 78 6.67 -10.77 -11.65
C ALA A 78 7.82 -9.91 -12.19
N LEU A 79 7.91 -8.65 -11.74
CA LEU A 79 8.99 -7.73 -12.11
C LEU A 79 10.36 -8.23 -11.62
N ASP A 80 10.44 -8.75 -10.40
CA ASP A 80 11.68 -9.32 -9.86
C ASP A 80 12.12 -10.58 -10.64
N ALA A 81 11.16 -11.42 -11.05
CA ALA A 81 11.43 -12.55 -11.92
C ALA A 81 11.96 -12.11 -13.30
N GLU A 82 11.36 -11.08 -13.90
CA GLU A 82 11.85 -10.49 -15.16
C GLU A 82 13.27 -9.92 -15.01
N ARG A 83 13.54 -9.18 -13.92
CA ARG A 83 14.88 -8.64 -13.61
C ARG A 83 15.90 -9.77 -13.45
N ALA A 84 15.55 -10.84 -12.74
CA ALA A 84 16.42 -12.00 -12.57
C ALA A 84 16.72 -12.70 -13.91
N ALA A 85 15.70 -12.85 -14.78
CA ALA A 85 15.88 -13.44 -16.10
C ALA A 85 16.84 -12.61 -16.98
N VAL A 86 16.72 -11.27 -16.95
CA VAL A 86 17.67 -10.39 -17.65
C VAL A 86 19.08 -10.53 -17.09
N GLN A 87 19.25 -10.72 -15.78
CA GLN A 87 20.58 -10.91 -15.18
C GLN A 87 21.22 -12.25 -15.55
N GLN A 88 20.43 -13.30 -15.77
CA GLN A 88 20.91 -14.63 -16.16
C GLN A 88 21.18 -14.77 -17.66
N THR A 89 20.55 -13.91 -18.47
CA THR A 89 20.74 -13.91 -19.93
C THR A 89 22.09 -13.30 -20.28
N PRO A 90 22.93 -13.95 -21.12
CA PRO A 90 24.14 -13.32 -21.64
C PRO A 90 23.81 -12.09 -22.48
N HIS A 91 24.42 -10.95 -22.17
CA HIS A 91 24.29 -9.71 -22.95
C HIS A 91 25.62 -9.39 -23.60
N GLU A 92 25.57 -8.92 -24.85
CA GLU A 92 26.76 -8.54 -25.62
C GLU A 92 27.51 -7.35 -25.00
N SER A 93 26.81 -6.51 -24.23
CA SER A 93 27.39 -5.35 -23.54
C SER A 93 26.59 -4.93 -22.31
N ARG A 94 27.21 -4.11 -21.45
CA ARG A 94 26.53 -3.45 -20.32
C ARG A 94 25.35 -2.58 -20.79
N ALA A 95 25.49 -1.90 -21.93
CA ALA A 95 24.45 -1.03 -22.46
C ALA A 95 23.22 -1.84 -22.90
N ALA A 96 23.43 -2.99 -23.57
CA ALA A 96 22.34 -3.90 -23.94
C ALA A 96 21.59 -4.42 -22.70
N ARG A 97 22.32 -4.78 -21.64
CA ARG A 97 21.70 -5.20 -20.36
C ARG A 97 20.86 -4.11 -19.73
N LEU A 98 21.34 -2.86 -19.72
CA LEU A 98 20.59 -1.72 -19.16
C LEU A 98 19.32 -1.46 -19.97
N ALA A 99 19.41 -1.45 -21.31
CA ALA A 99 18.24 -1.28 -22.17
C ALA A 99 17.17 -2.35 -21.91
N ALA A 100 17.57 -3.61 -21.71
CA ALA A 100 16.65 -4.70 -21.38
C ALA A 100 15.96 -4.52 -20.01
N LEU A 101 16.68 -3.99 -19.01
CA LEU A 101 16.12 -3.68 -17.69
C LEU A 101 15.17 -2.47 -17.72
N GLU A 102 15.39 -1.51 -18.62
CA GLU A 102 14.54 -0.32 -18.77
C GLU A 102 13.23 -0.63 -19.51
N SER A 103 13.20 -1.69 -20.33
CA SER A 103 12.05 -2.08 -21.14
C SER A 103 11.26 -3.27 -20.59
N LEU A 104 11.29 -3.50 -19.27
CA LEU A 104 10.60 -4.62 -18.65
C LEU A 104 9.07 -4.50 -18.76
N PRO A 105 8.37 -5.51 -19.30
CA PRO A 105 6.90 -5.46 -19.46
C PRO A 105 6.14 -5.24 -18.14
N ALA A 106 6.58 -5.86 -17.05
CA ALA A 106 5.90 -5.76 -15.76
C ALA A 106 6.04 -4.40 -15.09
N GLU A 107 7.02 -3.57 -15.47
CA GLU A 107 7.36 -2.31 -14.79
C GLU A 107 6.20 -1.30 -14.82
N ALA A 108 5.51 -1.16 -15.96
CA ALA A 108 4.39 -0.23 -16.09
C ALA A 108 3.18 -0.65 -15.24
N ALA A 109 2.86 -1.95 -15.25
CA ALA A 109 1.77 -2.51 -14.44
C ALA A 109 2.08 -2.38 -12.94
N PHE A 110 3.31 -2.70 -12.53
CA PHE A 110 3.75 -2.55 -11.15
C PHE A 110 3.68 -1.11 -10.66
N ARG A 111 4.10 -0.14 -11.49
CA ARG A 111 3.97 1.29 -11.18
C ARG A 111 2.52 1.71 -11.00
N ALA A 112 1.62 1.29 -11.87
CA ALA A 112 0.19 1.59 -11.76
C ALA A 112 -0.41 1.01 -10.47
N ALA A 113 -0.07 -0.24 -10.13
CA ALA A 113 -0.54 -0.88 -8.90
C ALA A 113 -0.04 -0.16 -7.64
N ARG A 114 1.19 0.36 -7.63
CA ARG A 114 1.70 1.18 -6.52
C ARG A 114 0.94 2.50 -6.37
N SER A 115 0.57 3.14 -7.49
CA SER A 115 -0.28 4.33 -7.47
C SER A 115 -1.65 4.04 -6.86
N GLU A 116 -2.30 2.96 -7.31
CA GLU A 116 -3.60 2.52 -6.79
C GLU A 116 -3.53 2.18 -5.29
N PHE A 117 -2.43 1.57 -4.84
CA PHE A 117 -2.20 1.29 -3.43
C PHE A 117 -1.99 2.58 -2.60
N ALA A 118 -1.25 3.56 -3.11
CA ALA A 118 -1.08 4.84 -2.46
C ALA A 118 -2.43 5.59 -2.32
N GLU A 119 -3.28 5.54 -3.34
CA GLU A 119 -4.64 6.10 -3.27
C GLU A 119 -5.48 5.41 -2.19
N ALA A 120 -5.45 4.07 -2.11
CA ALA A 120 -6.16 3.33 -1.07
C ALA A 120 -5.66 3.68 0.35
N LEU A 121 -4.36 3.92 0.52
CA LEU A 121 -3.80 4.39 1.78
C LEU A 121 -4.23 5.82 2.12
N SER A 122 -4.32 6.71 1.14
CA SER A 122 -4.85 8.07 1.37
C SER A 122 -6.29 8.01 1.86
N GLU A 123 -7.15 7.21 1.20
CA GLU A 123 -8.55 7.03 1.61
C GLU A 123 -8.66 6.46 3.02
N LEU A 124 -7.80 5.51 3.39
CA LEU A 124 -7.74 5.00 4.75
C LEU A 124 -7.32 6.08 5.76
N ALA A 125 -6.32 6.90 5.42
CA ALA A 125 -5.90 8.00 6.28
C ALA A 125 -7.00 9.04 6.48
N ASP A 126 -7.78 9.32 5.44
CA ASP A 126 -8.91 10.23 5.47
C ASP A 126 -10.08 9.65 6.29
N ALA A 127 -10.35 8.34 6.17
CA ALA A 127 -11.35 7.64 6.98
C ALA A 127 -11.02 7.65 8.48
N TYR A 128 -9.73 7.68 8.84
CA TYR A 128 -9.31 7.87 10.24
C TYR A 128 -9.44 9.32 10.73
N GLY A 129 -9.46 10.31 9.83
CA GLY A 129 -9.52 11.74 10.17
C GLY A 129 -10.92 12.35 10.12
N SER A 130 -11.95 11.57 9.77
CA SER A 130 -13.34 12.02 9.55
C SER A 130 -14.27 11.83 10.75
#